data_AF-A0A2N6P091-F1
#
_entry.id   AF-A0A2N6P091-F1
#
_cell.length_a   1.000
_cell.length_b   1.000
_cell.length_c   1.000
_cell.angle_alpha   90.00
_cell.angle_beta   90.00
_cell.angle_gamma   90.00
#
_symmetry.space_group_name_H-M   'P 1'
#
loop_
_entity.id
_entity.type
_entity.pdbx_description
1 polymer ?
#
loop_
_entity_poly.entity_id
_entity_poly.type
_entity_poly.pdbx_seq_one_letter_code
_entity_poly.pdbx_strand_id
1 'polypeptide(L)'
;MDVTHESEKSIAIIGMGFRLPGGISTDGEFWDLLINKKNGRCKVPLTRYNVDGFGGGKTQTQSVATEYGYFLQSKLSGVDTSFFSMKHAEVNVLDPQLRLLLEVAWECMESAGQTHKLVGSNTGVFAGVFGEDWHNMLHRDDLMPNTYRVLSAGDYGLSNVLSYQYDFRGPR
;
A
#
# COMPACT_ATOMS: atom_id res chain seq x y z
N MET A 1 37.21 -20.82 22.83
CA MET A 1 36.39 -20.70 21.61
C MET A 1 35.99 -19.25 21.53
N ASP A 2 36.76 -18.44 20.80
CA ASP A 2 36.47 -17.03 20.61
C ASP A 2 35.29 -16.90 19.66
N VAL A 3 34.12 -16.53 20.20
CA VAL A 3 33.00 -16.04 19.41
C VAL A 3 33.41 -14.65 18.96
N THR A 4 33.91 -14.54 17.74
CA THR A 4 34.08 -13.23 17.11
C THR A 4 32.69 -12.64 16.94
N HIS A 5 32.38 -11.63 17.76
CA HIS A 5 31.23 -10.76 17.49
C HIS A 5 31.53 -10.06 16.17
N GLU A 6 30.99 -10.58 15.07
CA GLU A 6 30.86 -9.83 13.83
C GLU A 6 30.14 -8.53 14.22
N SER A 7 30.83 -7.39 14.15
CA SER A 7 30.29 -6.14 14.69
C SER A 7 28.93 -5.91 14.04
N GLU A 8 27.86 -5.77 14.83
CA GLU A 8 26.52 -5.56 14.29
C GLU A 8 26.55 -4.41 13.28
N LYS A 9 26.46 -4.75 11.99
CA LYS A 9 26.51 -3.76 10.92
C LYS A 9 25.22 -2.96 11.01
N SER A 10 25.35 -1.66 11.22
CA SER A 10 24.19 -0.76 11.20
C SER A 10 23.54 -0.77 9.82
N ILE A 11 22.20 -0.72 9.79
CA ILE A 11 21.41 -0.64 8.56
C ILE A 11 21.05 0.81 8.29
N ALA A 12 21.47 1.33 7.14
CA ALA A 12 21.14 2.70 6.73
C ALA A 12 19.76 2.75 6.05
N ILE A 13 18.93 3.72 6.45
CA ILE A 13 17.73 4.09 5.70
C ILE A 13 18.15 5.12 4.67
N ILE A 14 18.09 4.75 3.39
CA ILE A 14 18.58 5.58 2.28
C ILE A 14 17.47 6.20 1.42
N GLY A 15 16.22 5.81 1.63
CA GLY A 15 15.06 6.35 0.91
C GLY A 15 13.75 6.03 1.63
N MET A 16 12.71 6.81 1.33
CA MET A 16 11.37 6.70 1.90
C MET A 16 10.32 7.08 0.86
N GLY A 17 9.15 6.46 0.91
CA GLY A 17 7.99 6.83 0.09
C GLY A 17 6.73 6.85 0.96
N PHE A 18 5.74 7.68 0.60
CA PHE A 18 4.58 7.93 1.44
C PHE A 18 3.26 7.90 0.68
N ARG A 19 2.25 7.30 1.30
CA ARG A 19 0.83 7.55 1.03
C ARG A 19 0.11 7.55 2.37
N LEU A 20 -0.13 8.74 2.92
CA LEU A 20 -0.71 8.88 4.26
C LEU A 20 -1.95 9.80 4.24
N PRO A 21 -2.86 9.64 5.22
CA PRO A 21 -4.01 10.52 5.40
C PRO A 21 -3.60 11.99 5.57
N GLY A 22 -4.40 12.90 5.02
CA GLY A 22 -4.10 14.33 5.01
C GLY A 22 -3.44 14.79 3.71
N GLY A 23 -3.44 13.94 2.68
CA GLY A 23 -2.86 14.24 1.37
C GLY A 23 -1.35 14.11 1.31
N ILE A 24 -0.73 13.44 2.28
CA ILE A 24 0.72 13.32 2.36
C ILE A 24 1.21 12.25 1.38
N SER A 25 2.08 12.68 0.48
CA SER A 25 2.74 11.85 -0.53
C SER A 25 4.26 12.02 -0.55
N THR A 26 4.78 13.04 0.13
CA THR A 26 6.22 13.36 0.18
C THR A 26 6.74 13.47 1.62
N ASP A 27 8.06 13.40 1.76
CA ASP A 27 8.78 13.61 3.02
C ASP A 27 8.56 15.02 3.58
N GLY A 28 8.57 16.04 2.72
CA GLY A 28 8.32 17.43 3.10
C GLY A 28 6.91 17.64 3.65
N GLU A 29 5.89 17.04 3.01
CA GLU A 29 4.50 17.09 3.50
C GLU A 29 4.33 16.36 4.83
N PHE A 30 4.99 15.20 4.99
CA PHE A 30 4.98 14.46 6.25
C PHE A 30 5.62 15.29 7.38
N TRP A 31 6.78 15.89 7.11
CA TRP A 31 7.48 16.71 8.08
C TRP A 31 6.70 17.97 8.46
N ASP A 32 6.08 18.63 7.48
CA ASP A 32 5.22 19.78 7.70
C ASP A 32 4.02 19.43 8.59
N LEU A 33 3.39 18.26 8.39
CA LEU A 33 2.32 17.80 9.27
C LEU A 33 2.79 17.65 10.73
N LEU A 34 3.97 17.07 10.94
CA LEU A 34 4.51 16.84 12.29
C LEU A 34 4.85 18.16 13.00
N ILE A 35 5.63 19.03 12.33
CA ILE A 35 6.09 20.30 12.93
C ILE A 35 4.91 21.22 13.22
N ASN A 36 3.93 21.28 12.33
CA ASN A 36 2.73 22.11 12.51
C ASN A 36 1.62 21.42 13.31
N LYS A 37 1.85 20.20 13.83
CA LYS A 37 0.89 19.42 14.62
C LYS A 37 -0.47 19.27 13.91
N LYS A 38 -0.46 19.12 12.58
CA LYS A 38 -1.68 18.98 11.77
C LYS A 38 -2.27 17.58 11.97
N ASN A 39 -3.56 17.44 11.70
CA ASN A 39 -4.29 16.18 11.82
C ASN A 39 -4.99 15.86 10.48
N GLY A 40 -4.68 14.69 9.90
CA GLY A 40 -5.28 14.21 8.65
C GLY A 40 -6.69 13.61 8.76
N ARG A 41 -7.36 13.79 9.91
CA ARG A 41 -8.73 13.31 10.16
C ARG A 41 -9.73 14.01 9.24
N CYS A 42 -10.62 13.23 8.64
CA CYS A 42 -11.70 13.73 7.81
C CYS A 42 -13.00 12.96 8.06
N LYS A 43 -14.14 13.49 7.59
CA LYS A 43 -15.39 12.72 7.51
C LYS A 43 -15.17 11.56 6.53
N VAL A 44 -15.80 10.41 6.77
CA VAL A 44 -15.76 9.28 5.83
C VAL A 44 -16.12 9.77 4.43
N PRO A 45 -15.24 9.60 3.42
CA PRO A 45 -15.53 10.03 2.07
C PRO A 45 -16.69 9.22 1.47
N LEU A 46 -17.60 9.89 0.74
CA LEU A 46 -18.70 9.22 0.04
C LEU A 46 -18.22 8.17 -0.98
N THR A 47 -16.99 8.31 -1.47
CA THR A 47 -16.33 7.34 -2.35
C THR A 47 -15.96 6.03 -1.64
N ARG A 48 -16.05 5.96 -0.31
CA ARG A 48 -15.78 4.75 0.49
C ARG A 48 -17.08 4.07 0.88
N TYR A 49 -17.93 4.77 1.61
CA TYR A 49 -19.29 4.33 1.94
C TYR A 49 -20.10 5.51 2.49
N ASN A 50 -21.44 5.40 2.44
CA ASN A 50 -22.33 6.40 3.03
C ASN A 50 -22.42 6.19 4.55
N VAL A 51 -21.63 6.93 5.32
CA VAL A 51 -21.61 6.80 6.79
C VAL A 51 -22.92 7.22 7.46
N ASP A 52 -23.65 8.14 6.86
CA ASP A 52 -24.94 8.62 7.39
C ASP A 52 -26.01 7.50 7.36
N GLY A 53 -25.81 6.47 6.52
CA GLY A 53 -26.67 5.28 6.44
C GLY A 53 -26.46 4.25 7.55
N PHE A 54 -25.40 4.39 8.37
CA PHE A 54 -25.07 3.48 9.47
C PHE A 54 -25.36 4.10 10.85
N GLY A 55 -26.26 5.08 10.90
CA GLY A 55 -26.65 5.78 12.11
C GLY A 55 -27.26 4.83 13.15
N GLY A 56 -26.72 4.88 14.37
CA GLY A 56 -27.18 4.13 15.52
C GLY A 56 -26.13 4.27 16.62
N GLY A 57 -26.51 4.58 17.85
CA GLY A 57 -25.55 4.64 18.96
C GLY A 57 -24.79 3.31 19.13
N LYS A 58 -23.70 3.32 19.92
CA LYS A 58 -22.76 2.20 20.18
C LYS A 58 -23.38 0.82 20.50
N THR A 59 -24.68 0.74 20.68
CA THR A 59 -25.45 -0.44 21.09
C THR A 59 -26.26 -1.09 19.96
N GLN A 60 -26.29 -0.52 18.75
CA GLN A 60 -27.01 -1.12 17.61
C GLN A 60 -26.10 -2.00 16.75
N THR A 61 -26.59 -3.19 16.39
CA THR A 61 -25.97 -4.07 15.40
C THR A 61 -25.89 -3.33 14.06
N GLN A 62 -24.72 -3.33 13.40
CA GLN A 62 -24.43 -2.60 12.15
C GLN A 62 -24.31 -1.06 12.27
N SER A 63 -23.93 -0.53 13.43
CA SER A 63 -23.58 0.89 13.59
C SER A 63 -22.08 1.16 13.46
N VAL A 64 -21.71 2.38 13.04
CA VAL A 64 -20.33 2.88 13.13
C VAL A 64 -20.24 3.87 14.29
N ALA A 65 -19.22 3.72 15.14
CA ALA A 65 -19.07 4.56 16.34
C ALA A 65 -18.68 6.02 16.06
N THR A 66 -18.26 6.34 14.82
CA THR A 66 -17.77 7.66 14.41
C THR A 66 -18.00 7.87 12.91
N GLU A 67 -18.36 9.09 12.52
CA GLU A 67 -18.47 9.52 11.12
C GLU A 67 -17.12 10.00 10.54
N TYR A 68 -16.06 9.95 11.35
CA TYR A 68 -14.73 10.44 11.01
C TYR A 68 -13.68 9.34 11.13
N GLY A 69 -12.66 9.43 10.30
CA GLY A 69 -11.50 8.56 10.31
C GLY A 69 -10.33 9.19 9.57
N TYR A 70 -9.39 8.34 9.17
CA TYR A 70 -8.19 8.74 8.44
C TYR A 70 -8.19 8.01 7.09
N PHE A 71 -8.40 8.78 6.02
CA PHE A 71 -8.55 8.24 4.68
C PHE A 71 -7.51 8.84 3.75
N LEU A 72 -7.00 8.03 2.84
CA LEU A 72 -6.20 8.51 1.72
C LEU A 72 -7.07 9.36 0.79
N GLN A 73 -6.56 10.53 0.41
CA GLN A 73 -7.19 11.46 -0.51
C GLN A 73 -6.87 11.11 -1.98
N SER A 74 -5.85 10.29 -2.22
CA SER A 74 -5.48 9.81 -3.55
C SER A 74 -6.54 8.86 -4.13
N LYS A 75 -6.62 8.81 -5.47
CA LYS A 75 -7.45 7.84 -6.16
C LYS A 75 -6.89 6.44 -5.91
N LEU A 76 -7.72 5.56 -5.35
CA LEU A 76 -7.36 4.17 -5.05
C LEU A 76 -7.57 3.23 -6.26
N SER A 77 -8.24 3.72 -7.30
CA SER A 77 -8.75 2.90 -8.41
C SER A 77 -7.82 2.80 -9.62
N GLY A 78 -6.58 3.27 -9.55
CA GLY A 78 -5.65 3.20 -10.69
C GLY A 78 -4.19 3.18 -10.26
N VAL A 79 -3.37 2.66 -11.17
CA VAL A 79 -1.91 2.78 -11.19
C VAL A 79 -1.52 2.97 -12.66
N ASP A 80 -0.40 3.64 -12.94
CA ASP A 80 0.08 3.84 -14.30
C ASP A 80 0.49 2.50 -14.96
N THR A 81 -0.41 1.95 -15.77
CA THR A 81 -0.19 0.68 -16.47
C THR A 81 0.83 0.78 -17.60
N SER A 82 1.20 1.99 -18.04
CA SER A 82 2.26 2.17 -19.05
C SER A 82 3.65 2.03 -18.45
N PHE A 83 3.76 2.27 -17.14
CA PHE A 83 4.99 2.15 -16.37
C PHE A 83 5.28 0.70 -15.95
N PHE A 84 4.23 -0.07 -15.64
CA PHE A 84 4.35 -1.47 -15.21
C PHE A 84 4.06 -2.46 -16.33
N SER A 85 4.62 -3.66 -16.25
CA SER A 85 4.39 -4.74 -17.24
C SER A 85 3.02 -5.43 -17.05
N MET A 86 1.97 -4.68 -16.68
CA MET A 86 0.64 -5.19 -16.35
C MET A 86 -0.41 -4.69 -17.33
N LYS A 87 -1.35 -5.57 -17.69
CA LYS A 87 -2.49 -5.18 -18.54
C LYS A 87 -3.51 -4.38 -17.74
N HIS A 88 -4.25 -3.48 -18.39
CA HIS A 88 -5.36 -2.75 -17.75
C HIS A 88 -6.36 -3.66 -17.03
N ALA A 89 -6.69 -4.82 -17.63
CA ALA A 89 -7.60 -5.79 -17.04
C ALA A 89 -7.05 -6.41 -15.73
N GLU A 90 -5.74 -6.62 -15.64
CA GLU A 90 -5.05 -7.13 -14.44
C GLU A 90 -5.08 -6.09 -13.33
N VAL A 91 -4.70 -4.85 -13.67
CA VAL A 91 -4.65 -3.73 -12.72
C VAL A 91 -6.02 -3.46 -12.09
N ASN A 92 -7.10 -3.54 -12.85
CA ASN A 92 -8.45 -3.25 -12.36
C ASN A 92 -8.92 -4.18 -11.25
N VAL A 93 -8.35 -5.37 -11.12
CA VAL A 93 -8.74 -6.34 -10.08
C VAL A 93 -7.76 -6.43 -8.91
N LEU A 94 -6.55 -5.86 -9.03
CA LEU A 94 -5.55 -5.84 -7.95
C LEU A 94 -6.08 -5.14 -6.69
N ASP A 95 -5.65 -5.55 -5.52
CA ASP A 95 -5.90 -4.83 -4.27
C ASP A 95 -5.35 -3.40 -4.39
N PRO A 96 -6.14 -2.36 -4.06
CA PRO A 96 -5.64 -1.00 -3.91
C PRO A 96 -4.34 -0.88 -3.09
N GLN A 97 -4.14 -1.73 -2.07
CA GLN A 97 -2.90 -1.80 -1.30
C GLN A 97 -1.69 -2.11 -2.17
N LEU A 98 -1.82 -3.10 -3.07
CA LEU A 98 -0.75 -3.47 -4.01
C LEU A 98 -0.52 -2.38 -5.07
N ARG A 99 -1.60 -1.79 -5.60
CA ARG A 99 -1.48 -0.68 -6.57
C ARG A 99 -0.70 0.49 -6.01
N LEU A 100 -1.02 0.90 -4.78
CA LEU A 100 -0.30 1.97 -4.09
C LEU A 100 1.14 1.56 -3.76
N LEU A 101 1.36 0.33 -3.30
CA LEU A 101 2.70 -0.13 -2.93
C LEU A 101 3.65 -0.14 -4.13
N LEU A 102 3.16 -0.44 -5.34
CA LEU A 102 3.94 -0.36 -6.56
C LEU A 102 4.50 1.06 -6.77
N GLU A 103 3.65 2.08 -6.72
CA GLU A 103 4.08 3.49 -6.87
C GLU A 103 5.02 3.91 -5.73
N VAL A 104 4.66 3.61 -4.48
CA VAL A 104 5.45 4.01 -3.31
C VAL A 104 6.82 3.36 -3.30
N ALA A 105 6.95 2.11 -3.75
CA ALA A 105 8.24 1.45 -3.88
C ALA A 105 9.12 2.15 -4.93
N TRP A 106 8.55 2.59 -6.05
CA TRP A 106 9.28 3.36 -7.05
C TRP A 106 9.79 4.69 -6.47
N GLU A 107 8.90 5.46 -5.85
CA GLU A 107 9.25 6.75 -5.24
C GLU A 107 10.30 6.60 -4.13
N CYS A 108 10.22 5.53 -3.35
CA CYS A 108 11.23 5.19 -2.35
C CYS A 108 12.61 4.97 -3.02
N MET A 109 12.66 4.20 -4.10
CA MET A 109 13.90 4.00 -4.86
C MET A 109 14.42 5.28 -5.52
N GLU A 110 13.54 6.15 -5.99
CA GLU A 110 13.89 7.47 -6.53
C GLU A 110 14.50 8.37 -5.45
N SER A 111 13.87 8.44 -4.27
CA SER A 111 14.39 9.21 -3.14
C SER A 111 15.78 8.72 -2.69
N ALA A 112 16.06 7.43 -2.86
CA ALA A 112 17.37 6.82 -2.58
C ALA A 112 18.41 7.00 -3.71
N GLY A 113 18.00 7.48 -4.88
CA GLY A 113 18.86 7.53 -6.07
C GLY A 113 19.29 6.14 -6.59
N GLN A 114 18.43 5.13 -6.45
CA GLN A 114 18.75 3.72 -6.73
C GLN A 114 17.91 3.04 -7.84
N THR A 115 16.97 3.73 -8.48
CA THR A 115 15.99 3.13 -9.43
C THR A 115 16.54 2.03 -10.35
N HIS A 116 17.50 2.33 -11.22
CA HIS A 116 18.03 1.35 -12.18
C HIS A 116 19.11 0.42 -11.63
N LYS A 117 19.68 0.73 -10.45
CA LYS A 117 20.81 -0.02 -9.88
C LYS A 117 20.39 -1.34 -9.23
N LEU A 118 19.10 -1.50 -8.95
CA LEU A 118 18.55 -2.65 -8.24
C LEU A 118 17.97 -3.73 -9.16
N VAL A 119 17.88 -3.47 -10.46
CA VAL A 119 17.37 -4.44 -11.43
C VAL A 119 18.30 -5.65 -11.50
N GLY A 120 17.74 -6.84 -11.23
CA GLY A 120 18.46 -8.11 -11.23
C GLY A 120 19.33 -8.36 -9.98
N SER A 121 19.32 -7.45 -9.00
CA SER A 121 20.16 -7.58 -7.80
C SER A 121 19.52 -8.47 -6.73
N ASN A 122 20.33 -8.87 -5.74
CA ASN A 122 19.89 -9.62 -4.57
C ASN A 122 19.15 -8.72 -3.54
N THR A 123 18.14 -8.00 -4.00
CA THR A 123 17.29 -7.12 -3.18
C THR A 123 16.16 -7.93 -2.59
N GLY A 124 15.98 -7.87 -1.27
CA GLY A 124 14.83 -8.49 -0.60
C GLY A 124 13.66 -7.52 -0.46
N VAL A 125 12.43 -8.03 -0.48
CA VAL A 125 11.21 -7.25 -0.25
C VAL A 125 10.47 -7.81 0.94
N PHE A 126 10.26 -6.98 1.96
CA PHE A 126 9.54 -7.34 3.17
C PHE A 126 8.39 -6.37 3.34
N ALA A 127 7.15 -6.88 3.24
CA ALA A 127 5.94 -6.07 3.33
C ALA A 127 5.02 -6.63 4.42
N GLY A 128 4.53 -5.73 5.29
CA GLY A 128 3.46 -6.03 6.23
C GLY A 128 2.13 -5.58 5.65
N VAL A 129 1.13 -6.43 5.72
CA VAL A 129 -0.24 -6.14 5.27
C VAL A 129 -1.23 -6.65 6.31
N PHE A 130 -2.36 -5.99 6.38
CA PHE A 130 -3.47 -6.42 7.22
C PHE A 130 -4.79 -6.09 6.54
N GLY A 131 -5.72 -7.03 6.62
CA GLY A 131 -7.08 -6.89 6.10
C GLY A 131 -7.23 -7.52 4.72
N GLU A 132 -8.26 -8.35 4.59
CA GLU A 132 -8.64 -9.04 3.35
C GLU A 132 -9.93 -8.44 2.75
N ASP A 133 -10.20 -7.16 3.04
CA ASP A 133 -11.46 -6.50 2.66
C ASP A 133 -11.65 -6.52 1.15
N TRP A 134 -10.58 -6.30 0.38
CA TRP A 134 -10.64 -6.36 -1.08
C TRP A 134 -10.94 -7.76 -1.59
N HIS A 135 -10.30 -8.78 -1.00
CA HIS A 135 -10.60 -10.17 -1.29
C HIS A 135 -12.08 -10.47 -1.02
N ASN A 136 -12.62 -10.05 0.13
CA ASN A 136 -14.03 -10.23 0.48
C ASN A 136 -14.97 -9.47 -0.49
N MET A 137 -14.61 -8.25 -0.91
CA MET A 137 -15.39 -7.48 -1.88
C MET A 137 -15.45 -8.17 -3.25
N LEU A 138 -14.34 -8.74 -3.72
CA LEU A 138 -14.28 -9.52 -4.97
C LEU A 138 -15.11 -10.81 -4.93
N HIS A 139 -15.59 -11.24 -3.76
CA HIS A 139 -16.48 -12.39 -3.59
C HIS A 139 -17.95 -12.01 -3.43
N ARG A 140 -18.29 -10.70 -3.43
CA ARG A 140 -19.69 -10.26 -3.35
C ARG A 140 -20.42 -10.30 -4.69
N ASP A 141 -19.69 -10.38 -5.79
CA ASP A 141 -20.26 -10.56 -7.13
C ASP A 141 -19.81 -11.92 -7.70
N ASP A 142 -20.69 -12.92 -7.58
CA ASP A 142 -20.45 -14.29 -8.04
C ASP A 142 -20.33 -14.40 -9.57
N LEU A 143 -20.74 -13.37 -10.31
CA LEU A 143 -20.72 -13.34 -11.76
C LEU A 143 -19.45 -12.71 -12.33
N MET A 144 -18.59 -12.09 -11.51
CA MET A 144 -17.31 -11.57 -11.98
C MET A 144 -16.30 -12.71 -12.21
N PRO A 145 -15.91 -13.01 -13.46
CA PRO A 145 -14.83 -13.95 -13.72
C PRO A 145 -13.52 -13.30 -13.27
N ASN A 146 -13.01 -13.72 -12.12
CA ASN A 146 -11.75 -13.19 -11.61
C ASN A 146 -10.59 -14.17 -11.89
N THR A 147 -10.18 -14.19 -13.16
CA THR A 147 -9.04 -14.99 -13.66
C THR A 147 -7.71 -14.66 -12.95
N TYR A 148 -7.62 -13.52 -12.28
CA TYR A 148 -6.40 -13.05 -11.62
C TYR A 148 -6.45 -13.14 -10.08
N ARG A 149 -7.43 -13.88 -9.50
CA ARG A 149 -7.67 -13.97 -8.05
C ARG A 149 -6.44 -14.22 -7.19
N VAL A 150 -5.57 -15.11 -7.64
CA VAL A 150 -4.37 -15.53 -6.89
C VAL A 150 -3.37 -14.38 -6.74
N LEU A 151 -3.23 -13.54 -7.76
CA LEU A 151 -2.32 -12.40 -7.75
C LEU A 151 -2.97 -11.13 -7.20
N SER A 152 -4.31 -11.06 -7.22
CA SER A 152 -5.03 -9.82 -7.02
C SER A 152 -5.20 -9.42 -5.56
N ALA A 153 -5.31 -10.36 -4.61
CA ALA A 153 -5.73 -10.00 -3.25
C ALA A 153 -5.13 -10.86 -2.13
N GLY A 154 -4.18 -11.74 -2.44
CA GLY A 154 -3.47 -12.50 -1.40
C GLY A 154 -2.36 -11.65 -0.77
N ASP A 155 -2.17 -11.77 0.55
CA ASP A 155 -1.16 -11.03 1.31
C ASP A 155 0.27 -11.24 0.78
N TYR A 156 0.56 -12.46 0.30
CA TYR A 156 1.82 -12.81 -0.36
C TYR A 156 2.04 -12.08 -1.69
N GLY A 157 0.99 -11.54 -2.29
CA GLY A 157 1.05 -10.85 -3.58
C GLY A 157 1.91 -9.59 -3.52
N LEU A 158 1.97 -8.92 -2.36
CA LEU A 158 2.68 -7.65 -2.21
C LEU A 158 4.18 -7.77 -2.47
N SER A 159 4.89 -8.61 -1.71
CA SER A 159 6.33 -8.80 -1.91
C SER A 159 6.63 -9.45 -3.25
N ASN A 160 5.84 -10.45 -3.65
CA ASN A 160 6.06 -11.20 -4.88
C ASN A 160 5.87 -10.38 -6.14
N VAL A 161 4.82 -9.55 -6.22
CA VAL A 161 4.56 -8.71 -7.40
C VAL A 161 5.57 -7.58 -7.49
N LEU A 162 5.99 -6.99 -6.36
CA LEU A 162 7.07 -6.00 -6.34
C LEU A 162 8.38 -6.60 -6.86
N SER A 163 8.80 -7.75 -6.32
CA SER A 163 10.01 -8.42 -6.78
C SER A 163 9.95 -8.78 -8.27
N TYR A 164 8.78 -9.19 -8.76
CA TYR A 164 8.59 -9.47 -10.18
C TYR A 164 8.68 -8.21 -11.05
N GLN A 165 7.99 -7.13 -10.68
CA GLN A 165 7.96 -5.91 -11.50
C GLN A 165 9.30 -5.18 -11.55
N TYR A 166 10.10 -5.27 -10.48
CA TYR A 166 11.39 -4.60 -10.39
C TYR A 166 12.61 -5.52 -10.61
N ASP A 167 12.40 -6.80 -10.96
CA ASP A 167 13.43 -7.85 -11.09
C ASP A 167 14.34 -7.97 -9.84
N PHE A 168 13.74 -8.01 -8.66
CA PHE A 168 14.48 -8.29 -7.42
C PHE A 168 14.60 -9.79 -7.18
N ARG A 169 15.81 -10.24 -6.81
CA ARG A 169 16.14 -11.67 -6.70
C ARG A 169 16.45 -12.15 -5.28
N GLY A 170 16.27 -11.28 -4.29
CA GLY A 170 16.41 -11.63 -2.88
C GLY A 170 15.16 -12.25 -2.26
N PRO A 171 15.15 -12.40 -0.93
CA PRO A 171 14.00 -12.94 -0.19
C PRO A 171 12.72 -12.10 -0.38
N ARG A 172 11.57 -12.76 -0.36
CA ARG A 172 10.23 -12.19 -0.56
C ARG A 172 9.19 -12.94 0.24
#